data_AF-A0A2B7Z5I3-F1
#
_entry.id   AF-A0A2B7Z5I3-F1
#
_cell.length_a   1.000
_cell.length_b   1.000
_cell.length_c   1.000
_cell.angle_alpha   90.00
_cell.angle_beta   90.00
_cell.angle_gamma   90.00
#
_symmetry.space_group_name_H-M   'P 1'
#
loop_
_entity.id
_entity.type
_entity.pdbx_description
1 polymer ?
#
loop_
_entity_poly.entity_id
_entity_poly.type
_entity_poly.pdbx_seq_one_letter_code
_entity_poly.pdbx_strand_id
1 'polypeptide(L)'
;MGDVGPAVSDEQEQLRDNLAVIKESVQDIHVLVTGFGPFKTNPLNPSFLIASALPKIITLPQTSPTSAPRRILIHTHPTPIRVAYSAVRTAIPAIIDAFKNDHDGRPPDFVLHIGMASTRDYYAVETVAHRDDYRITDVDGDIGFEEGEAVWKAVGLPEVLRPGPFTMPGDGELDGGGNGNGDRDGDGDENGNENAAPRKPSTTVYATGGVSATIVTDTTTTTSNATTTTTTTTTTTMTSSSSPSPDEEEQQQQQQEQKQEEHTPTRNTTTTTVPSTTSQTQTQTQTQTSPTPPDAHFLKTWQSFAPRKADVRLSADAGRYLCEFIFYTSLAHAYRERRNRSVIFLHVPGRTDDEGIQIGREVAVGLVRCLVACWVD
;
A
#
# COMPACT_ATOMS: atom_id res chain seq x y z
N MET A 1 -44.17 4.46 -64.81
CA MET A 1 -43.21 5.45 -64.31
C MET A 1 -43.80 5.98 -63.02
N GLY A 2 -43.24 5.82 -61.84
CA GLY A 2 -41.99 5.22 -61.36
C GLY A 2 -41.92 5.64 -59.89
N ASP A 3 -41.48 4.77 -59.00
CA ASP A 3 -40.79 5.14 -57.76
C ASP A 3 -40.32 3.87 -57.04
N VAL A 4 -39.01 3.75 -56.86
CA VAL A 4 -38.39 3.03 -55.75
C VAL A 4 -36.97 3.57 -55.65
N GLY A 5 -36.78 4.55 -54.77
CA GLY A 5 -35.47 5.02 -54.33
C GLY A 5 -34.71 3.93 -53.57
N PRO A 6 -33.36 3.99 -53.52
CA PRO A 6 -32.56 2.98 -52.85
C PRO A 6 -32.67 3.10 -51.33
N ALA A 7 -32.64 1.93 -50.67
CA ALA A 7 -32.77 1.78 -49.24
C ALA A 7 -31.60 2.42 -48.48
N VAL A 8 -31.94 3.26 -47.50
CA VAL A 8 -31.03 3.88 -46.56
C VAL A 8 -30.86 2.92 -45.38
N SER A 9 -30.11 1.84 -45.57
CA SER A 9 -29.86 0.86 -44.49
C SER A 9 -28.37 0.54 -44.32
N ASP A 10 -27.58 0.61 -45.38
CA ASP A 10 -26.25 0.00 -45.37
C ASP A 10 -25.15 0.97 -44.85
N GLU A 11 -25.38 2.28 -44.92
CA GLU A 11 -24.38 3.28 -44.44
C GLU A 11 -24.39 3.45 -42.91
N GLN A 12 -25.51 3.20 -42.23
CA GLN A 12 -25.59 3.30 -40.76
C GLN A 12 -24.98 2.11 -40.02
N GLU A 13 -24.97 0.91 -40.62
CA GLU A 13 -24.26 -0.25 -40.07
C GLU A 13 -22.75 -0.12 -40.23
N GLN A 14 -22.27 0.38 -41.38
CA GLN A 14 -20.84 0.65 -41.59
C GLN A 14 -20.28 1.81 -40.74
N LEU A 15 -21.11 2.80 -40.38
CA LEU A 15 -20.71 3.85 -39.42
C LEU A 15 -20.70 3.38 -37.96
N ARG A 16 -21.49 2.36 -37.60
CA ARG A 16 -21.48 1.75 -36.25
C ARG A 16 -20.29 0.83 -36.02
N ASP A 17 -19.84 0.11 -37.05
CA ASP A 17 -18.63 -0.74 -36.96
C ASP A 17 -17.33 0.07 -36.92
N ASN A 18 -17.30 1.27 -37.50
CA ASN A 18 -16.17 2.19 -37.41
C ASN A 18 -16.14 3.02 -36.10
N LEU A 19 -17.21 2.98 -35.31
CA LEU A 19 -17.23 3.38 -33.90
C LEU A 19 -17.00 2.17 -32.98
N ALA A 20 -16.18 1.21 -33.42
CA ALA A 20 -15.28 0.56 -32.49
C ALA A 20 -14.48 1.68 -31.82
N VAL A 21 -14.98 2.15 -30.68
CA VAL A 21 -14.22 2.92 -29.72
C VAL A 21 -12.91 2.16 -29.59
N ILE A 22 -11.83 2.68 -30.20
CA ILE A 22 -10.48 2.32 -29.83
C ILE A 22 -10.39 2.82 -28.41
N LYS A 23 -10.91 2.01 -27.48
CA LYS A 23 -10.79 2.18 -26.06
C LYS A 23 -9.35 1.81 -25.87
N GLU A 24 -8.44 2.78 -26.04
CA GLU A 24 -7.05 2.61 -25.66
C GLU A 24 -7.08 2.07 -24.25
N SER A 25 -6.81 0.77 -24.12
CA SER A 25 -6.83 0.08 -22.85
C SER A 25 -5.61 0.56 -22.10
N VAL A 26 -5.76 1.62 -21.33
CA VAL A 26 -4.70 2.12 -20.46
C VAL A 26 -4.32 1.00 -19.49
N GLN A 27 -3.04 0.62 -19.45
CA GLN A 27 -2.56 -0.35 -18.48
C GLN A 27 -2.33 0.34 -17.14
N ASP A 28 -3.13 -0.02 -16.13
CA ASP A 28 -3.00 0.49 -14.78
C ASP A 28 -2.05 -0.40 -13.96
N ILE A 29 -1.11 0.23 -13.27
CA ILE A 29 -0.11 -0.39 -12.40
C ILE A 29 -0.35 0.11 -10.99
N HIS A 30 -0.64 -0.78 -10.05
CA HIS A 30 -1.03 -0.44 -8.69
C HIS A 30 0.15 -0.55 -7.71
N VAL A 31 0.45 0.56 -7.02
CA VAL A 31 1.52 0.63 -6.02
C VAL A 31 0.92 0.93 -4.66
N LEU A 32 1.00 -0.03 -3.73
CA LEU A 32 0.63 0.18 -2.33
C LEU A 32 1.80 0.83 -1.58
N VAL A 33 1.57 1.94 -0.89
CA VAL A 33 2.61 2.68 -0.17
C VAL A 33 2.28 2.82 1.32
N THR A 34 3.26 2.59 2.18
CA THR A 34 3.13 2.87 3.63
C THR A 34 4.30 3.71 4.15
N GLY A 35 4.06 4.41 5.25
CA GLY A 35 5.09 5.08 6.04
C GLY A 35 4.83 4.91 7.53
N PHE A 36 5.85 5.13 8.36
CA PHE A 36 5.77 5.02 9.81
C PHE A 36 5.34 6.32 10.48
N GLY A 37 4.72 6.19 11.64
CA GLY A 37 4.36 7.29 12.52
C GLY A 37 5.51 7.79 13.39
N PRO A 38 5.22 8.74 14.29
CA PRO A 38 6.18 9.25 15.26
C PRO A 38 6.80 8.14 16.12
N PHE A 39 8.05 8.34 16.55
CA PHE A 39 8.71 7.44 17.49
C PHE A 39 9.84 8.13 18.24
N LYS A 40 10.09 7.68 19.48
CA LYS A 40 11.04 8.30 20.41
C LYS A 40 10.75 9.80 20.53
N THR A 41 11.76 10.65 20.37
CA THR A 41 11.66 12.11 20.46
C THR A 41 11.31 12.77 19.13
N ASN A 42 10.98 12.01 18.07
CA ASN A 42 10.65 12.56 16.76
C ASN A 42 9.12 12.68 16.61
N PRO A 43 8.54 13.88 16.79
CA PRO A 43 7.08 14.07 16.73
C PRO A 43 6.55 13.94 15.29
N LEU A 44 7.42 14.05 14.29
CA LEU A 44 7.13 13.85 12.88
C LEU A 44 8.02 12.75 12.34
N ASN A 45 7.50 11.97 11.41
CA ASN A 45 8.26 10.95 10.71
C ASN A 45 8.19 11.23 9.19
N PRO A 46 9.32 11.54 8.54
CA PRO A 46 9.35 11.91 7.14
C PRO A 46 8.88 10.79 6.23
N SER A 47 8.94 9.53 6.66
CA SER A 47 8.44 8.41 5.85
C SER A 47 6.95 8.53 5.54
N PHE A 48 6.11 8.82 6.54
CA PHE A 48 4.68 9.03 6.33
C PHE A 48 4.40 10.35 5.62
N LEU A 49 5.11 11.43 5.96
CA LEU A 49 4.96 12.72 5.27
C LEU A 49 5.25 12.61 3.76
N ILE A 50 6.32 11.91 3.38
CA ILE A 50 6.66 11.63 1.97
C ILE A 50 5.59 10.76 1.31
N ALA A 51 5.16 9.67 1.97
CA ALA A 51 4.14 8.78 1.43
C ALA A 51 2.81 9.51 1.17
N SER A 52 2.39 10.37 2.09
CA SER A 52 1.17 11.20 1.97
C SER A 52 1.30 12.29 0.90
N ALA A 53 2.51 12.75 0.61
CA ALA A 53 2.76 13.77 -0.43
C ALA A 53 2.86 13.18 -1.86
N LEU A 54 2.85 11.86 -2.02
CA LEU A 54 2.92 11.23 -3.34
C LEU A 54 1.71 11.60 -4.22
N PRO A 55 1.90 11.82 -5.53
CA PRO A 55 0.78 11.96 -6.45
C PRO A 55 -0.01 10.65 -6.50
N LYS A 56 -1.35 10.73 -6.59
CA LYS A 56 -2.21 9.54 -6.72
C LYS A 56 -2.03 8.82 -8.06
N ILE A 57 -1.63 9.55 -9.11
CA ILE A 57 -1.48 9.05 -10.47
C ILE A 57 -0.17 9.57 -11.07
N ILE A 58 0.60 8.68 -11.69
CA ILE A 58 1.75 9.03 -12.54
C ILE A 58 1.48 8.49 -13.94
N THR A 59 1.38 9.37 -14.92
CA THR A 59 1.31 8.97 -16.33
C THR A 59 2.71 8.74 -16.87
N LEU A 60 2.93 7.59 -17.50
CA LEU A 60 4.17 7.30 -18.21
C LEU A 60 4.03 7.66 -19.70
N PRO A 61 5.03 8.28 -20.32
CA PRO A 61 5.02 8.51 -21.76
C PRO A 61 5.01 7.18 -22.50
N GLN A 62 4.31 7.12 -23.64
CA GLN A 62 4.34 5.95 -24.52
C GLN A 62 5.78 5.73 -25.02
N THR A 63 6.28 4.51 -24.85
CA THR A 63 7.62 4.12 -25.30
C THR A 63 7.61 3.70 -26.78
N SER A 64 6.44 3.29 -27.31
CA SER A 64 6.23 3.03 -28.73
C SER A 64 4.80 3.36 -29.18
N PRO A 65 4.56 3.65 -30.48
CA PRO A 65 3.23 3.93 -31.01
C PRO A 65 2.24 2.76 -30.87
N THR A 66 2.76 1.55 -30.65
CA THR A 66 1.98 0.32 -30.52
C THR A 66 1.75 -0.09 -29.06
N SER A 67 2.43 0.54 -28.11
CA SER A 67 2.27 0.28 -26.67
C SER A 67 1.09 1.08 -26.12
N ALA A 68 0.24 0.42 -25.34
CA ALA A 68 -0.80 1.11 -24.60
C ALA A 68 -0.17 2.10 -23.59
N PRO A 69 -0.73 3.30 -23.41
CA PRO A 69 -0.28 4.20 -22.37
C PRO A 69 -0.38 3.52 -21.00
N ARG A 70 0.68 3.64 -20.19
CA ARG A 70 0.73 3.10 -18.82
C ARG A 70 0.44 4.19 -17.81
N ARG A 71 -0.37 3.89 -16.79
CA ARG A 71 -0.58 4.75 -15.63
C ARG A 71 -0.22 4.01 -14.37
N ILE A 72 0.44 4.69 -13.46
CA ILE A 72 0.74 4.18 -12.13
C ILE A 72 -0.26 4.80 -11.16
N LEU A 73 -1.04 3.96 -10.48
CA LEU A 73 -1.99 4.33 -9.43
C LEU A 73 -1.32 4.08 -8.08
N ILE A 74 -1.08 5.15 -7.32
CA ILE A 74 -0.45 5.09 -6.00
C ILE A 74 -1.53 5.07 -4.92
N HIS A 75 -1.53 4.01 -4.14
CA HIS A 75 -2.43 3.74 -3.04
C HIS A 75 -1.68 3.91 -1.73
N THR A 76 -1.62 5.14 -1.22
CA THR A 76 -1.01 5.41 0.08
C THR A 76 -1.96 4.99 1.21
N HIS A 77 -1.48 4.16 2.13
CA HIS A 77 -2.23 3.82 3.34
C HIS A 77 -2.50 5.09 4.17
N PRO A 78 -3.76 5.40 4.53
CA PRO A 78 -4.14 6.72 5.04
C PRO A 78 -3.65 7.03 6.45
N THR A 79 -3.26 6.01 7.23
CA THR A 79 -2.76 6.17 8.60
C THR A 79 -1.30 5.76 8.69
N PRO A 80 -0.48 6.45 9.51
CA PRO A 80 0.89 6.03 9.71
C PRO A 80 0.94 4.68 10.44
N ILE A 81 1.86 3.81 10.02
CA ILE A 81 2.12 2.55 10.72
C ILE A 81 2.78 2.87 12.06
N ARG A 82 2.22 2.39 13.17
CA ARG A 82 2.85 2.54 14.49
C ARG A 82 4.20 1.82 14.49
N VAL A 83 5.21 2.43 15.12
CA VAL A 83 6.56 1.85 15.26
C VAL A 83 6.56 0.80 16.39
N ALA A 84 5.73 -0.23 16.23
CA ALA A 84 5.54 -1.34 17.16
C ALA A 84 5.49 -2.67 16.40
N TYR A 85 6.13 -3.72 16.93
CA TYR A 85 6.27 -5.01 16.24
C TYR A 85 4.90 -5.68 16.02
N SER A 86 4.07 -5.68 17.06
CA SER A 86 2.69 -6.20 17.02
C SER A 86 1.81 -5.45 16.01
N ALA A 87 1.98 -4.13 15.93
CA ALA A 87 1.27 -3.29 14.96
C ALA A 87 1.67 -3.64 13.53
N VAL A 88 2.96 -3.79 13.23
CA VAL A 88 3.41 -4.22 11.89
C VAL A 88 2.92 -5.62 11.56
N ARG A 89 3.04 -6.56 12.52
CA ARG A 89 2.63 -7.95 12.36
C ARG A 89 1.16 -8.07 11.94
N THR A 90 0.31 -7.23 12.52
CA THR A 90 -1.14 -7.23 12.27
C THR A 90 -1.51 -6.39 11.04
N ALA A 91 -0.96 -5.18 10.93
CA ALA A 91 -1.40 -4.22 9.92
C ALA A 91 -1.02 -4.62 8.50
N ILE A 92 0.18 -5.16 8.27
CA ILE A 92 0.66 -5.37 6.88
C ILE A 92 -0.14 -6.41 6.11
N PRO A 93 -0.39 -7.63 6.64
CA PRO A 93 -1.29 -8.56 5.97
C PRO A 93 -2.68 -7.97 5.76
N ALA A 94 -3.23 -7.29 6.78
CA ALA A 94 -4.56 -6.70 6.71
C ALA A 94 -4.68 -5.61 5.63
N ILE A 95 -3.66 -4.75 5.46
CA ILE A 95 -3.63 -3.71 4.42
C ILE A 95 -3.56 -4.34 3.03
N ILE A 96 -2.73 -5.37 2.85
CA ILE A 96 -2.61 -6.09 1.57
C ILE A 96 -3.91 -6.81 1.23
N ASP A 97 -4.55 -7.45 2.21
CA ASP A 97 -5.81 -8.16 2.01
C ASP A 97 -6.98 -7.20 1.77
N ALA A 98 -7.02 -6.06 2.45
CA ALA A 98 -7.97 -5.00 2.14
C ALA A 98 -7.81 -4.50 0.70
N PHE A 99 -6.56 -4.26 0.26
CA PHE A 99 -6.29 -3.90 -1.13
C PHE A 99 -6.82 -4.96 -2.10
N LYS A 100 -6.55 -6.25 -1.86
CA LYS A 100 -7.06 -7.35 -2.70
C LYS A 100 -8.59 -7.33 -2.78
N ASN A 101 -9.27 -7.16 -1.64
CA ASN A 101 -10.73 -7.12 -1.59
C ASN A 101 -11.31 -5.99 -2.45
N ASP A 102 -10.62 -4.84 -2.52
CA ASP A 102 -11.02 -3.69 -3.33
C ASP A 102 -10.61 -3.81 -4.82
N HIS A 103 -9.84 -4.83 -5.19
CA HIS A 103 -9.27 -5.03 -6.54
C HIS A 103 -9.54 -6.44 -7.08
N ASP A 104 -10.75 -6.97 -6.87
CA ASP A 104 -11.20 -8.26 -7.40
C ASP A 104 -10.30 -9.45 -6.98
N GLY A 105 -9.75 -9.39 -5.77
CA GLY A 105 -8.83 -10.39 -5.23
C GLY A 105 -7.38 -10.23 -5.69
N ARG A 106 -7.07 -9.27 -6.58
CA ARG A 106 -5.71 -9.07 -7.10
C ARG A 106 -4.82 -8.34 -6.08
N PRO A 107 -3.61 -8.84 -5.79
CA PRO A 107 -2.65 -8.11 -4.97
C PRO A 107 -2.17 -6.85 -5.69
N PRO A 108 -1.59 -5.86 -4.96
CA PRO A 108 -0.92 -4.75 -5.60
C PRO A 108 0.26 -5.24 -6.46
N ASP A 109 0.53 -4.57 -7.58
CA ASP A 109 1.65 -4.92 -8.46
C ASP A 109 2.99 -4.66 -7.76
N PHE A 110 3.06 -3.58 -6.96
CA PHE A 110 4.20 -3.26 -6.09
C PHE A 110 3.75 -2.88 -4.69
N VAL A 111 4.55 -3.26 -3.69
CA VAL A 111 4.46 -2.71 -2.32
C VAL A 111 5.71 -1.91 -2.02
N LEU A 112 5.55 -0.63 -1.67
CA LEU A 112 6.63 0.28 -1.29
C LEU A 112 6.46 0.69 0.18
N HIS A 113 7.38 0.24 1.03
CA HIS A 113 7.48 0.72 2.40
C HIS A 113 8.53 1.83 2.47
N ILE A 114 8.22 2.93 3.17
CA ILE A 114 9.15 4.02 3.43
C ILE A 114 9.46 4.04 4.92
N GLY A 115 10.75 4.16 5.27
CA GLY A 115 11.20 4.30 6.66
C GLY A 115 12.25 5.39 6.82
N MET A 116 12.29 6.02 7.98
CA MET A 116 13.30 7.03 8.29
C MET A 116 14.57 6.37 8.84
N ALA A 117 15.72 6.72 8.26
CA ALA A 117 17.04 6.47 8.82
C ALA A 117 17.68 7.80 9.23
N SER A 118 17.50 8.21 10.48
CA SER A 118 17.94 9.54 10.97
C SER A 118 19.45 9.75 10.94
N THR A 119 20.23 8.67 10.89
CA THR A 119 21.71 8.71 10.81
C THR A 119 22.23 8.81 9.38
N ARG A 120 21.36 8.73 8.37
CA ARG A 120 21.72 8.79 6.95
C ARG A 120 21.29 10.14 6.37
N ASP A 121 22.14 10.72 5.53
CA ASP A 121 21.88 11.93 4.73
C ASP A 121 21.49 11.63 3.27
N TYR A 122 21.55 10.34 2.89
CA TYR A 122 21.20 9.79 1.58
C TYR A 122 19.92 8.92 1.63
N TYR A 123 19.35 8.65 0.47
CA TYR A 123 18.22 7.75 0.27
C TYR A 123 18.72 6.36 -0.13
N ALA A 124 18.11 5.29 0.39
CA ALA A 124 18.57 3.93 0.10
C ALA A 124 17.43 2.96 -0.18
N VAL A 125 17.57 2.17 -1.24
CA VAL A 125 16.74 0.97 -1.45
C VAL A 125 17.41 -0.20 -0.78
N GLU A 126 16.68 -0.89 0.09
CA GLU A 126 17.17 -2.08 0.78
C GLU A 126 17.00 -3.33 -0.08
N THR A 127 18.08 -4.12 -0.23
CA THR A 127 18.14 -5.27 -1.15
C THR A 127 17.92 -6.61 -0.47
N VAL A 128 17.83 -6.60 0.86
CA VAL A 128 17.74 -7.82 1.68
C VAL A 128 16.99 -7.52 2.98
N ALA A 129 16.24 -8.49 3.47
CA ALA A 129 15.60 -8.47 4.78
C ALA A 129 15.92 -9.75 5.53
N HIS A 130 16.19 -9.65 6.82
CA HIS A 130 16.53 -10.78 7.67
C HIS A 130 15.38 -11.12 8.63
N ARG A 131 15.22 -12.39 8.93
CA ARG A 131 14.16 -12.92 9.80
C ARG A 131 14.41 -12.65 11.28
N ASP A 132 15.67 -12.54 11.68
CA ASP A 132 16.11 -12.71 13.07
C ASP A 132 16.86 -11.48 13.63
N ASP A 133 17.06 -11.45 14.95
CA ASP A 133 17.82 -10.46 15.73
C ASP A 133 17.14 -9.09 15.93
N TYR A 134 15.82 -9.06 16.07
CA TYR A 134 15.05 -7.86 16.39
C TYR A 134 15.08 -7.53 17.88
N ARG A 135 16.25 -7.15 18.39
CA ARG A 135 16.53 -6.94 19.83
C ARG A 135 16.28 -5.52 20.34
N ILE A 136 15.98 -4.58 19.44
CA ILE A 136 15.76 -3.17 19.79
C ILE A 136 14.29 -3.00 20.21
N THR A 137 14.05 -2.45 21.39
CA THR A 137 12.68 -2.24 21.88
C THR A 137 11.93 -1.22 21.02
N ASP A 138 10.67 -1.51 20.75
CA ASP A 138 9.76 -0.64 20.02
C ASP A 138 9.17 0.48 20.90
N VAL A 139 8.15 1.19 20.42
CA VAL A 139 7.51 2.29 21.20
C VAL A 139 6.66 1.79 22.38
N ASP A 140 6.34 0.50 22.42
CA ASP A 140 5.60 -0.15 23.50
C ASP A 140 6.53 -0.87 24.50
N GLY A 141 7.83 -0.93 24.18
CA GLY A 141 8.86 -1.53 25.03
C GLY A 141 9.21 -2.97 24.67
N ASP A 142 8.60 -3.50 23.60
CA ASP A 142 8.71 -4.90 23.21
C ASP A 142 9.80 -5.14 22.16
N ILE A 143 10.37 -6.34 22.16
CA ILE A 143 11.30 -6.81 21.12
C ILE A 143 10.57 -7.65 20.07
N GLY A 144 11.15 -7.82 18.88
CA GLY A 144 10.48 -8.45 17.74
C GLY A 144 10.43 -9.99 17.77
N PHE A 145 10.88 -10.64 18.84
CA PHE A 145 10.99 -12.09 18.89
C PHE A 145 9.63 -12.78 18.85
N GLU A 146 8.70 -12.43 19.74
CA GLU A 146 7.38 -13.08 19.83
C GLU A 146 6.49 -12.73 18.63
N GLU A 147 6.53 -11.47 18.19
CA GLU A 147 5.68 -10.96 17.11
C GLU A 147 6.15 -11.38 15.70
N GLY A 148 7.44 -11.69 15.53
CA GLY A 148 8.02 -12.05 14.24
C GLY A 148 8.81 -13.34 14.30
N GLU A 149 10.01 -13.29 14.88
CA GLU A 149 11.03 -14.34 14.75
C GLU A 149 10.49 -15.73 15.11
N ALA A 150 9.87 -15.87 16.28
CA ALA A 150 9.36 -17.14 16.77
C ALA A 150 8.29 -17.71 15.82
N VAL A 151 7.40 -16.86 15.31
CA VAL A 151 6.33 -17.29 14.41
C VAL A 151 6.86 -17.62 13.02
N TRP A 152 7.80 -16.84 12.50
CA TRP A 152 8.43 -17.09 11.21
C TRP A 152 9.27 -18.37 11.24
N LYS A 153 9.98 -18.63 12.34
CA LYS A 153 10.70 -19.89 12.59
C LYS A 153 9.75 -21.08 12.66
N ALA A 154 8.66 -20.96 13.42
CA ALA A 154 7.69 -22.04 13.59
C ALA A 154 7.06 -22.52 12.27
N VAL A 155 6.94 -21.62 11.29
CA VAL A 155 6.40 -21.93 9.96
C VAL A 155 7.49 -22.10 8.87
N GLY A 156 8.76 -22.19 9.27
CA GLY A 156 9.87 -22.53 8.38
C GLY A 156 10.21 -21.47 7.33
N LEU A 157 10.02 -20.18 7.62
CA LEU A 157 10.39 -19.13 6.66
C LEU A 157 11.91 -18.97 6.54
N PRO A 158 12.42 -18.63 5.33
CA PRO A 158 13.84 -18.41 5.09
C PRO A 158 14.43 -17.36 6.02
N GLU A 159 15.67 -17.54 6.47
CA GLU A 159 16.36 -16.56 7.31
C GLU A 159 16.54 -15.22 6.57
N VAL A 160 16.69 -15.28 5.26
CA VAL A 160 16.90 -14.12 4.39
C VAL A 160 15.87 -14.12 3.27
N LEU A 161 15.26 -12.97 3.01
CA LEU A 161 14.39 -12.75 1.87
C LEU A 161 14.87 -11.54 1.06
N ARG A 162 14.62 -11.60 -0.25
CA ARG A 162 14.94 -10.55 -1.21
C ARG A 162 13.73 -10.24 -2.09
N PRO A 163 13.58 -8.99 -2.56
CA PRO A 163 12.73 -8.73 -3.72
C PRO A 163 13.17 -9.61 -4.88
N GLY A 164 12.24 -10.17 -5.65
CA GLY A 164 12.60 -11.12 -6.70
C GLY A 164 11.47 -12.03 -7.13
N PRO A 165 11.75 -12.94 -8.07
CA PRO A 165 10.75 -13.86 -8.60
C PRO A 165 10.28 -14.80 -7.49
N PHE A 166 9.11 -15.37 -7.69
CA PHE A 166 8.67 -16.50 -6.88
C PHE A 166 9.74 -17.60 -6.90
N THR A 167 10.09 -18.08 -5.70
CA THR A 167 11.01 -19.21 -5.49
C THR A 167 10.30 -20.22 -4.61
N MET A 168 10.29 -21.48 -5.02
CA MET A 168 9.79 -22.59 -4.24
C MET A 168 10.79 -22.93 -3.10
N PRO A 169 10.33 -23.57 -2.02
CA PRO A 169 11.24 -24.09 -1.00
C PRO A 169 12.03 -25.29 -1.58
N GLY A 170 13.32 -25.11 -1.87
CA GLY A 170 14.22 -26.18 -2.34
C GLY A 170 15.08 -25.79 -3.54
N ASP A 171 14.65 -24.79 -4.30
CA ASP A 171 15.46 -24.04 -5.26
C ASP A 171 16.39 -23.16 -4.43
N GLY A 172 17.51 -23.75 -4.04
CA GLY A 172 18.62 -23.01 -3.45
C GLY A 172 18.90 -21.76 -4.29
N GLU A 173 19.30 -20.70 -3.61
CA GLU A 173 19.94 -19.53 -4.21
C GLU A 173 21.21 -20.07 -4.90
N LEU A 174 21.06 -20.56 -6.14
CA LEU A 174 22.12 -21.14 -6.93
C LEU A 174 23.03 -19.98 -7.32
N ASP A 175 24.06 -19.80 -6.51
CA ASP A 175 25.31 -19.19 -6.93
C ASP A 175 25.72 -19.85 -8.26
N GLY A 176 26.01 -19.03 -9.26
CA GLY A 176 25.86 -19.37 -10.66
C GLY A 176 26.53 -20.66 -11.13
N GLY A 177 25.79 -21.45 -11.92
CA GLY A 177 26.35 -22.43 -12.85
C GLY A 177 25.59 -23.76 -12.90
N GLY A 178 24.90 -24.03 -14.01
CA GLY A 178 24.50 -25.41 -14.36
C GLY A 178 23.22 -25.55 -15.18
N ASN A 179 23.38 -25.90 -16.46
CA ASN A 179 22.34 -26.39 -17.38
C ASN A 179 21.54 -27.57 -16.81
N GLY A 180 20.24 -27.64 -17.13
CA GLY A 180 19.45 -28.87 -17.00
C GLY A 180 18.00 -28.73 -17.48
N ASN A 181 17.66 -29.47 -18.54
CA ASN A 181 16.37 -29.57 -19.24
C ASN A 181 15.27 -30.34 -18.46
N GLY A 182 14.02 -30.11 -18.89
CA GLY A 182 12.87 -31.04 -18.85
C GLY A 182 11.90 -30.80 -17.69
N ASP A 183 10.59 -30.95 -17.78
CA ASP A 183 9.64 -31.25 -18.86
C ASP A 183 8.23 -30.89 -18.34
N ARG A 184 7.25 -30.83 -19.24
CA ARG A 184 5.86 -30.35 -19.08
C ARG A 184 4.94 -31.32 -18.32
N ASP A 185 3.78 -30.79 -17.91
CA ASP A 185 2.39 -31.35 -17.92
C ASP A 185 1.62 -30.77 -16.71
N GLY A 186 0.37 -30.28 -16.71
CA GLY A 186 -0.77 -30.33 -17.64
C GLY A 186 -2.07 -30.50 -16.81
N ASP A 187 -3.09 -29.67 -17.07
CA ASP A 187 -4.52 -29.71 -16.63
C ASP A 187 -4.84 -29.46 -15.12
N GLY A 188 -5.89 -28.74 -14.70
CA GLY A 188 -7.13 -28.23 -15.30
C GLY A 188 -8.31 -28.61 -14.40
N ASP A 189 -9.08 -27.66 -13.86
CA ASP A 189 -10.55 -27.75 -13.70
C ASP A 189 -11.20 -26.55 -12.97
N GLU A 190 -12.38 -26.20 -13.48
CA GLU A 190 -13.24 -25.04 -13.17
C GLU A 190 -14.31 -25.30 -12.08
N ASN A 191 -14.89 -24.18 -11.62
CA ASN A 191 -16.27 -23.95 -11.18
C ASN A 191 -16.66 -24.12 -9.69
N GLY A 192 -17.17 -23.01 -9.15
CA GLY A 192 -17.93 -22.92 -7.90
C GLY A 192 -18.49 -21.51 -7.67
N ASN A 193 -19.66 -21.23 -8.25
CA ASN A 193 -20.46 -20.02 -8.05
C ASN A 193 -21.30 -20.14 -6.76
N GLU A 194 -21.20 -19.21 -5.81
CA GLU A 194 -22.16 -19.08 -4.71
C GLU A 194 -22.50 -17.62 -4.36
N ASN A 195 -23.81 -17.39 -4.21
CA ASN A 195 -24.50 -16.13 -3.98
C ASN A 195 -24.05 -15.41 -2.69
N ALA A 196 -23.68 -14.12 -2.79
CA ALA A 196 -23.35 -13.28 -1.65
C ALA A 196 -24.60 -12.72 -0.94
N ALA A 197 -24.81 -13.13 0.32
CA ALA A 197 -25.77 -12.55 1.25
C ALA A 197 -25.34 -11.15 1.74
N PRO A 198 -26.27 -10.27 2.17
CA PRO A 198 -25.95 -8.91 2.64
C PRO A 198 -25.02 -8.94 3.87
N ARG A 199 -23.87 -8.25 3.76
CA ARG A 199 -22.86 -8.16 4.83
C ARG A 199 -23.34 -7.24 5.96
N LYS A 200 -23.10 -7.67 7.21
CA LYS A 200 -23.39 -6.90 8.43
C LYS A 200 -22.43 -5.71 8.58
N PRO A 201 -22.87 -4.60 9.19
CA PRO A 201 -22.04 -3.43 9.41
C PRO A 201 -20.86 -3.72 10.34
N SER A 202 -19.71 -3.10 10.08
CA SER A 202 -18.48 -3.32 10.85
C SER A 202 -18.21 -2.11 11.75
N THR A 203 -17.97 -2.37 13.04
CA THR A 203 -17.73 -1.32 14.06
C THR A 203 -16.36 -1.52 14.68
N THR A 204 -15.53 -0.48 14.71
CA THR A 204 -14.20 -0.47 15.34
C THR A 204 -14.11 0.67 16.35
N VAL A 205 -13.59 0.39 17.55
CA VAL A 205 -13.45 1.36 18.65
C VAL A 205 -11.97 1.52 18.99
N TYR A 206 -11.49 2.75 19.09
CA TYR A 206 -10.14 3.12 19.51
C TYR A 206 -10.20 4.00 20.77
N ALA A 207 -9.29 3.79 21.71
CA ALA A 207 -9.18 4.64 22.91
C ALA A 207 -7.70 4.93 23.22
N THR A 208 -7.34 6.21 23.32
CA THR A 208 -5.99 6.67 23.72
C THR A 208 -6.11 7.98 24.48
N GLY A 209 -5.54 8.06 25.69
CA GLY A 209 -5.30 9.32 26.42
C GLY A 209 -6.52 10.24 26.58
N GLY A 210 -7.64 9.74 27.11
CA GLY A 210 -8.84 10.54 27.35
C GLY A 210 -9.70 10.83 26.10
N VAL A 211 -9.33 10.29 24.94
CA VAL A 211 -10.12 10.36 23.70
C VAL A 211 -10.51 8.96 23.24
N SER A 212 -11.80 8.77 22.95
CA SER A 212 -12.37 7.54 22.38
C SER A 212 -12.95 7.84 21.01
N ALA A 213 -12.65 7.01 20.02
CA ALA A 213 -13.15 7.09 18.65
C ALA A 213 -13.93 5.81 18.31
N THR A 214 -15.17 5.94 17.86
CA THR A 214 -15.98 4.83 17.34
C THR A 214 -16.23 5.05 15.86
N ILE A 215 -15.75 4.13 15.03
CA ILE A 215 -15.96 4.14 13.57
C ILE A 215 -16.94 3.03 13.22
N VAL A 216 -18.06 3.40 12.61
CA VAL A 216 -19.06 2.48 12.06
C VAL A 216 -19.01 2.61 10.54
N THR A 217 -18.80 1.49 9.85
CA THR A 217 -18.81 1.44 8.38
C THR A 217 -19.97 0.58 7.90
N ASP A 218 -20.89 1.22 7.17
CA ASP A 218 -22.04 0.60 6.53
C ASP A 218 -21.81 0.60 5.02
N THR A 219 -21.82 -0.58 4.40
CA THR A 219 -21.73 -0.70 2.94
C THR A 219 -23.03 -1.28 2.40
N THR A 220 -23.70 -0.54 1.53
CA THR A 220 -24.90 -0.98 0.82
C THR A 220 -24.60 -1.12 -0.65
N THR A 221 -24.86 -2.29 -1.20
CA THR A 221 -24.72 -2.57 -2.63
C THR A 221 -26.11 -2.76 -3.23
N THR A 222 -26.46 -1.92 -4.20
CA THR A 222 -27.71 -2.05 -4.96
C THR A 222 -27.37 -2.34 -6.41
N THR A 223 -27.95 -3.42 -6.96
CA THR A 223 -27.77 -3.81 -8.35
C THR A 223 -29.09 -3.64 -9.10
N SER A 224 -29.09 -2.84 -10.17
CA SER A 224 -30.22 -2.73 -11.10
C SER A 224 -29.70 -2.71 -12.54
N ASN A 225 -30.29 -3.55 -13.40
CA ASN A 225 -30.07 -3.65 -14.87
C ASN A 225 -28.65 -3.26 -15.33
N ALA A 226 -27.67 -4.11 -14.99
CA ALA A 226 -26.24 -4.00 -15.35
C ALA A 226 -25.41 -2.88 -14.65
N THR A 227 -25.97 -2.20 -13.66
CA THR A 227 -25.26 -1.21 -12.84
C THR A 227 -25.21 -1.66 -11.39
N THR A 228 -24.00 -1.84 -10.86
CA THR A 228 -23.78 -2.07 -9.43
C THR A 228 -23.38 -0.74 -8.80
N THR A 229 -24.18 -0.26 -7.86
CA THR A 229 -23.87 0.92 -7.06
C THR A 229 -23.52 0.46 -5.65
N THR A 230 -22.27 0.68 -5.25
CA THR A 230 -21.80 0.44 -3.90
C THR A 230 -21.70 1.78 -3.19
N THR A 231 -22.46 1.92 -2.11
CA THR A 231 -22.46 3.09 -1.23
C THR A 231 -21.84 2.70 0.09
N THR A 232 -20.67 3.27 0.40
CA THR A 232 -20.03 3.11 1.71
C THR A 232 -20.25 4.37 2.52
N THR A 233 -20.83 4.21 3.71
CA THR A 233 -21.05 5.26 4.69
C THR A 233 -20.17 4.98 5.90
N THR A 234 -19.23 5.87 6.18
CA THR A 234 -18.38 5.80 7.39
C THR A 234 -18.81 6.88 8.35
N THR A 235 -19.23 6.48 9.54
CA THR A 235 -19.58 7.38 10.65
C THR A 235 -18.51 7.28 11.72
N THR A 236 -17.81 8.39 11.98
CA THR A 236 -16.82 8.50 13.04
C THR A 236 -17.40 9.34 14.18
N THR A 237 -17.47 8.76 15.37
CA THR A 237 -17.84 9.45 16.63
C THR A 237 -16.59 9.61 17.48
N MET A 238 -16.22 10.84 17.82
CA MET A 238 -15.14 11.15 18.75
C MET A 238 -15.74 11.65 20.07
N THR A 239 -15.28 11.09 21.20
CA THR A 239 -15.59 11.54 22.55
C THR A 239 -14.30 11.89 23.27
N SER A 240 -14.21 13.10 23.80
CA SER A 240 -13.07 13.55 24.60
C SER A 240 -13.51 13.88 26.03
N SER A 241 -12.72 13.43 27.00
CA SER A 241 -12.84 13.78 28.41
C SER A 241 -11.57 14.50 28.85
N SER A 242 -11.68 15.77 29.21
CA SER A 242 -10.58 16.51 29.83
C SER A 242 -10.45 16.12 31.30
N SER A 243 -9.31 15.55 31.68
CA SER A 243 -8.89 15.47 33.08
C SER A 243 -7.72 16.45 33.29
N PRO A 244 -7.75 17.33 34.30
CA PRO A 244 -6.65 18.25 34.55
C PRO A 244 -5.39 17.51 35.05
N SER A 245 -4.22 18.06 34.73
CA SER A 245 -2.90 17.56 35.16
C SER A 245 -2.58 17.98 36.62
N PRO A 246 -1.64 17.31 37.32
CA PRO A 246 -1.48 17.44 38.78
C PRO A 246 -0.85 18.75 39.31
N ASP A 247 -0.63 19.77 38.48
CA ASP A 247 0.16 20.96 38.85
C ASP A 247 -0.63 22.28 38.97
N GLU A 248 -1.97 22.24 39.02
CA GLU A 248 -2.82 23.43 39.22
C GLU A 248 -3.62 23.43 40.55
N GLU A 249 -3.19 22.68 41.57
CA GLU A 249 -3.95 22.55 42.82
C GLU A 249 -3.56 23.52 43.95
N GLU A 250 -2.63 24.46 43.74
CA GLU A 250 -2.15 25.33 44.83
C GLU A 250 -2.25 26.84 44.58
N GLN A 251 -3.29 27.32 43.89
CA GLN A 251 -3.54 28.78 43.87
C GLN A 251 -4.97 29.30 43.69
N GLN A 252 -6.02 28.54 43.99
CA GLN A 252 -7.38 29.11 44.07
C GLN A 252 -8.14 28.60 45.30
N GLN A 253 -7.78 29.13 46.45
CA GLN A 253 -8.58 29.02 47.67
C GLN A 253 -8.95 30.43 48.14
N GLN A 254 -9.95 31.03 47.46
CA GLN A 254 -10.82 32.10 47.95
C GLN A 254 -11.81 32.56 46.87
N GLN A 255 -13.02 31.99 46.85
CA GLN A 255 -14.32 32.70 46.85
C GLN A 255 -15.47 31.77 46.45
N GLN A 256 -16.61 32.03 47.08
CA GLN A 256 -17.82 31.24 47.21
C GLN A 256 -18.67 31.07 45.92
N GLU A 257 -19.33 29.92 45.91
CA GLU A 257 -20.73 29.63 45.53
C GLU A 257 -21.25 29.96 44.10
N GLN A 258 -21.90 28.92 43.56
CA GLN A 258 -22.72 28.85 42.34
C GLN A 258 -21.99 28.71 41.00
N LYS A 259 -21.69 27.45 40.65
CA LYS A 259 -22.10 26.82 39.39
C LYS A 259 -21.78 25.32 39.44
N GLN A 260 -22.80 24.48 39.46
CA GLN A 260 -22.67 23.10 38.97
C GLN A 260 -22.53 23.21 37.45
N GLU A 261 -21.30 23.20 36.95
CA GLU A 261 -21.05 22.89 35.54
C GLU A 261 -20.87 21.38 35.40
N GLU A 262 -21.94 20.73 34.96
CA GLU A 262 -21.97 19.36 34.49
C GLU A 262 -20.98 19.22 33.33
N HIS A 263 -19.80 18.65 33.57
CA HIS A 263 -18.81 18.36 32.54
C HIS A 263 -19.35 17.31 31.57
N THR A 264 -20.03 17.79 30.53
CA THR A 264 -20.56 16.97 29.45
C THR A 264 -19.41 16.64 28.49
N PRO A 265 -19.11 15.36 28.23
CA PRO A 265 -18.10 14.98 27.25
C PRO A 265 -18.47 15.54 25.88
N THR A 266 -17.52 16.22 25.22
CA THR A 266 -17.77 16.77 23.88
C THR A 266 -17.75 15.62 22.88
N ARG A 267 -18.91 15.36 22.25
CA ARG A 267 -19.10 14.32 21.25
C ARG A 267 -19.25 14.95 19.87
N ASN A 268 -18.28 14.72 19.00
CA ASN A 268 -18.32 15.17 17.61
C ASN A 268 -18.53 13.96 16.69
N THR A 269 -19.54 14.02 15.81
CA THR A 269 -19.84 12.96 14.85
C THR A 269 -19.66 13.51 13.43
N THR A 270 -18.88 12.82 12.61
CA THR A 270 -18.70 13.13 11.19
C THR A 270 -19.07 11.91 10.36
N THR A 271 -20.01 12.09 9.42
CA THR A 271 -20.46 11.04 8.49
C THR A 271 -20.02 11.41 7.08
N THR A 272 -19.28 10.51 6.42
CA THR A 272 -18.89 10.65 5.02
C THR A 272 -19.50 9.52 4.21
N THR A 273 -20.22 9.86 3.14
CA THR A 273 -20.84 8.90 2.21
C THR A 273 -20.17 9.03 0.85
N VAL A 274 -19.63 7.92 0.34
CA VAL A 274 -19.01 7.87 -0.98
C VAL A 274 -19.80 6.89 -1.86
N PRO A 275 -20.52 7.37 -2.89
CA PRO A 275 -21.12 6.51 -3.89
C PRO A 275 -20.09 6.17 -4.99
N SER A 276 -20.00 4.88 -5.31
CA SER A 276 -19.22 4.38 -6.44
C SER A 276 -20.14 3.57 -7.35
N THR A 277 -20.19 3.95 -8.63
CA THR A 277 -21.00 3.29 -9.66
C THR A 277 -20.07 2.65 -10.67
N THR A 278 -20.15 1.33 -10.80
CA THR A 278 -19.34 0.56 -11.76
C THR A 278 -20.26 -0.08 -12.78
N SER A 279 -20.07 0.25 -14.06
CA SER A 279 -20.68 -0.47 -15.18
C SER A 279 -19.80 -1.67 -15.50
N GLN A 280 -20.34 -2.88 -15.36
CA GLN A 280 -19.62 -4.13 -15.57
C GLN A 280 -19.38 -4.38 -17.07
N THR A 281 -18.25 -3.92 -17.62
CA THR A 281 -17.56 -4.58 -18.74
C THR A 281 -16.12 -4.06 -18.83
N GLN A 282 -15.19 -4.66 -18.09
CA GLN A 282 -13.75 -4.65 -18.37
C GLN A 282 -13.02 -5.56 -17.36
N THR A 283 -12.65 -6.76 -17.80
CA THR A 283 -11.66 -7.58 -17.12
C THR A 283 -10.31 -6.88 -17.23
N GLN A 284 -9.94 -6.08 -16.22
CA GLN A 284 -8.57 -5.54 -16.14
C GLN A 284 -7.60 -6.70 -15.86
N THR A 285 -6.82 -7.07 -16.86
CA THR A 285 -5.74 -8.06 -16.73
C THR A 285 -4.68 -7.53 -15.75
N GLN A 286 -4.28 -8.36 -14.77
CA GLN A 286 -3.20 -8.03 -13.84
C GLN A 286 -1.92 -7.70 -14.62
N THR A 287 -1.18 -6.66 -14.19
CA THR A 287 0.10 -6.33 -14.82
C THR A 287 1.11 -7.43 -14.50
N GLN A 288 1.68 -8.05 -15.53
CA GLN A 288 2.75 -9.02 -15.35
C GLN A 288 3.99 -8.29 -14.82
N THR A 289 4.42 -8.64 -13.61
CA THR A 289 5.65 -8.11 -13.00
C THR A 289 6.71 -9.19 -12.92
N SER A 290 7.96 -8.80 -13.23
CA SER A 290 9.14 -9.66 -13.23
C SER A 290 10.19 -9.09 -12.27
N PRO A 291 9.94 -9.04 -10.94
CA PRO A 291 10.86 -8.45 -10.00
C PRO A 291 12.16 -9.25 -9.92
N THR A 292 13.27 -8.52 -9.78
CA THR A 292 14.61 -9.05 -9.51
C THR A 292 15.21 -8.30 -8.32
N PRO A 293 16.15 -8.88 -7.57
CA PRO A 293 16.86 -8.14 -6.53
C PRO A 293 17.47 -6.85 -7.12
N PRO A 294 17.27 -5.67 -6.50
CA PRO A 294 17.84 -4.43 -7.00
C PRO A 294 19.36 -4.53 -7.11
N ASP A 295 19.89 -4.20 -8.29
CA ASP A 295 21.30 -4.33 -8.65
C ASP A 295 21.87 -3.02 -9.23
N ALA A 296 23.06 -3.08 -9.84
CA ALA A 296 23.70 -1.90 -10.45
C ALA A 296 22.87 -1.30 -11.60
N HIS A 297 22.14 -2.13 -12.38
CA HIS A 297 21.26 -1.65 -13.44
C HIS A 297 20.05 -0.92 -12.85
N PHE A 298 19.44 -1.50 -11.82
CA PHE A 298 18.35 -0.86 -11.07
C PHE A 298 18.79 0.49 -10.51
N LEU A 299 19.94 0.55 -9.85
CA LEU A 299 20.46 1.79 -9.26
C LEU A 299 20.68 2.88 -10.32
N LYS A 300 21.29 2.51 -11.46
CA LYS A 300 21.52 3.45 -12.57
C LYS A 300 20.21 3.96 -13.15
N THR A 301 19.21 3.10 -13.27
CA THR A 301 17.87 3.46 -13.74
C THR A 301 17.19 4.41 -12.74
N TRP A 302 17.25 4.12 -11.44
CA TRP A 302 16.69 5.00 -10.41
C TRP A 302 17.37 6.36 -10.39
N GLN A 303 18.70 6.42 -10.50
CA GLN A 303 19.46 7.66 -10.61
C GLN A 303 19.03 8.52 -11.80
N SER A 304 18.60 7.89 -12.91
CA SER A 304 18.10 8.64 -14.08
C SER A 304 16.72 9.29 -13.86
N PHE A 305 15.93 8.76 -12.93
CA PHE A 305 14.61 9.30 -12.56
C PHE A 305 14.62 10.18 -11.30
N ALA A 306 15.64 10.05 -10.44
CA ALA A 306 15.77 10.81 -9.21
C ALA A 306 16.24 12.26 -9.46
N PRO A 307 15.92 13.21 -8.56
CA PRO A 307 16.46 14.56 -8.63
C PRO A 307 17.99 14.56 -8.60
N ARG A 308 18.64 15.38 -9.43
CA ARG A 308 20.11 15.47 -9.51
C ARG A 308 20.80 15.78 -8.18
N LYS A 309 20.10 16.44 -7.26
CA LYS A 309 20.60 16.81 -5.92
C LYS A 309 20.43 15.70 -4.87
N ALA A 310 19.74 14.61 -5.20
CA ALA A 310 19.52 13.51 -4.28
C ALA A 310 20.61 12.44 -4.42
N ASP A 311 21.23 12.08 -3.30
CA ASP A 311 22.11 10.92 -3.21
C ASP A 311 21.25 9.67 -2.98
N VAL A 312 21.18 8.79 -3.98
CA VAL A 312 20.41 7.54 -3.96
C VAL A 312 21.35 6.34 -4.07
N ARG A 313 21.15 5.33 -3.22
CA ARG A 313 22.04 4.17 -3.07
C ARG A 313 21.27 2.86 -2.93
N LEU A 314 21.96 1.74 -3.12
CA LEU A 314 21.51 0.45 -2.63
C LEU A 314 22.13 0.18 -1.26
N SER A 315 21.40 -0.54 -0.42
CA SER A 315 21.83 -0.93 0.92
C SER A 315 21.42 -2.37 1.20
N ALA A 316 22.25 -3.11 1.93
CA ALA A 316 21.96 -4.47 2.38
C ALA A 316 21.65 -4.53 3.89
N ASP A 317 21.33 -3.38 4.48
CA ASP A 317 21.09 -3.20 5.90
C ASP A 317 19.89 -2.29 6.11
N ALA A 318 18.72 -2.91 6.22
CA ALA A 318 17.46 -2.24 6.55
C ALA A 318 17.36 -1.85 8.04
N GLY A 319 18.38 -2.15 8.84
CA GLY A 319 18.41 -1.95 10.29
C GLY A 319 17.49 -2.94 11.00
N ARG A 320 18.06 -3.82 11.83
CA ARG A 320 17.42 -4.86 12.67
C ARG A 320 16.43 -4.29 13.72
N TYR A 321 15.46 -3.53 13.24
CA TYR A 321 14.40 -2.82 13.94
C TYR A 321 13.12 -2.85 13.07
N LEU A 322 12.18 -1.93 13.27
CA LEU A 322 10.89 -1.94 12.56
C LEU A 322 11.00 -1.75 11.04
N CYS A 323 12.05 -1.11 10.54
CA CYS A 323 12.28 -0.92 9.10
C CYS A 323 12.57 -2.24 8.39
N GLU A 324 13.46 -3.08 8.93
CA GLU A 324 13.65 -4.43 8.40
C GLU A 324 12.47 -5.35 8.72
N PHE A 325 11.85 -5.20 9.89
CA PHE A 325 10.73 -6.04 10.31
C PHE A 325 9.53 -5.93 9.37
N ILE A 326 9.12 -4.70 8.98
CA ILE A 326 8.05 -4.49 8.00
C ILE A 326 8.44 -5.03 6.62
N PHE A 327 9.70 -4.85 6.23
CA PHE A 327 10.20 -5.32 4.94
C PHE A 327 10.15 -6.85 4.86
N TYR A 328 10.69 -7.54 5.87
CA TYR A 328 10.64 -8.98 5.99
C TYR A 328 9.19 -9.49 6.10
N THR A 329 8.33 -8.85 6.90
CA THR A 329 6.90 -9.20 7.04
C THR A 329 6.20 -9.23 5.68
N SER A 330 6.41 -8.20 4.86
CA SER A 330 5.79 -8.05 3.54
C SER A 330 6.35 -9.05 2.52
N LEU A 331 7.68 -9.25 2.49
CA LEU A 331 8.33 -10.28 1.68
C LEU A 331 7.85 -11.69 2.06
N ALA A 332 7.74 -11.97 3.36
CA ALA A 332 7.26 -13.23 3.90
C ALA A 332 5.80 -13.50 3.54
N HIS A 333 4.95 -12.47 3.55
CA HIS A 333 3.56 -12.58 3.13
C HIS A 333 3.48 -13.01 1.66
N ALA A 334 4.23 -12.36 0.75
CA ALA A 334 4.30 -12.76 -0.66
C ALA A 334 4.91 -14.17 -0.85
N TYR A 335 5.95 -14.51 -0.08
CA TYR A 335 6.57 -15.85 -0.11
C TYR A 335 5.57 -16.95 0.26
N ARG A 336 4.80 -16.76 1.33
CA ARG A 336 3.78 -17.73 1.78
C ARG A 336 2.66 -17.93 0.76
N GLU A 337 2.32 -16.86 0.04
CA GLU A 337 1.32 -16.89 -1.03
C GLU A 337 1.87 -17.42 -2.36
N ARG A 338 3.14 -17.81 -2.40
CA ARG A 338 3.81 -18.31 -3.61
C ARG A 338 3.76 -17.32 -4.77
N ARG A 339 3.98 -16.04 -4.47
CA ARG A 339 3.97 -14.96 -5.46
C ARG A 339 5.36 -14.35 -5.63
N ASN A 340 5.51 -13.64 -6.75
CA ASN A 340 6.60 -12.71 -6.95
C ASN A 340 6.68 -11.73 -5.78
N ARG A 341 7.88 -11.53 -5.26
CA ARG A 341 8.17 -10.66 -4.12
C ARG A 341 8.41 -9.24 -4.62
N SER A 342 7.36 -8.63 -5.18
CA SER A 342 7.34 -7.27 -5.70
C SER A 342 7.26 -6.22 -4.57
N VAL A 343 8.17 -6.32 -3.60
CA VAL A 343 8.22 -5.49 -2.38
C VAL A 343 9.53 -4.71 -2.36
N ILE A 344 9.48 -3.41 -2.10
CA ILE A 344 10.66 -2.56 -1.93
C ILE A 344 10.57 -1.79 -0.62
N PHE A 345 11.73 -1.58 0.00
CA PHE A 345 11.87 -0.70 1.13
C PHE A 345 12.80 0.48 0.79
N LEU A 346 12.32 1.70 1.05
CA LEU A 346 13.06 2.95 0.85
C LEU A 346 13.37 3.59 2.20
N HIS A 347 14.65 3.63 2.56
CA HIS A 347 15.13 4.49 3.62
C HIS A 347 15.26 5.94 3.15
N VAL A 348 14.75 6.86 3.96
CA VAL A 348 14.83 8.31 3.74
C VAL A 348 15.57 8.99 4.91
N PRO A 349 16.28 10.10 4.66
CA PRO A 349 16.86 10.91 5.74
C PRO A 349 15.80 11.47 6.70
N GLY A 350 16.25 11.87 7.90
CA GLY A 350 15.40 12.44 8.95
C GLY A 350 14.87 13.86 8.71
N ARG A 351 14.89 14.36 7.47
CA ARG A 351 14.49 15.74 7.12
C ARG A 351 12.97 15.87 7.06
N THR A 352 12.40 16.78 7.85
CA THR A 352 10.95 17.01 7.95
C THR A 352 10.52 18.40 7.51
N ASP A 353 11.46 19.26 7.11
CA ASP A 353 11.15 20.55 6.47
C ASP A 353 10.57 20.37 5.06
N ASP A 354 9.86 21.38 4.56
CA ASP A 354 9.14 21.33 3.29
C ASP A 354 10.04 20.98 2.10
N GLU A 355 11.28 21.49 2.06
CA GLU A 355 12.24 21.14 1.02
C GLU A 355 12.64 19.66 1.11
N GLY A 356 12.98 19.19 2.32
CA GLY A 356 13.31 17.79 2.59
C GLY A 356 12.21 16.82 2.17
N ILE A 357 10.95 17.13 2.49
CA ILE A 357 9.78 16.34 2.11
C ILE A 357 9.55 16.38 0.60
N GLN A 358 9.68 17.54 -0.04
CA GLN A 358 9.51 17.66 -1.49
C GLN A 358 10.59 16.87 -2.25
N ILE A 359 11.85 16.91 -1.80
CA ILE A 359 12.92 16.08 -2.39
C ILE A 359 12.62 14.59 -2.18
N GLY A 360 12.23 14.20 -0.96
CA GLY A 360 11.89 12.81 -0.64
C GLY A 360 10.72 12.28 -1.50
N ARG A 361 9.71 13.12 -1.73
CA ARG A 361 8.60 12.83 -2.65
C ARG A 361 9.10 12.61 -4.08
N GLU A 362 9.95 13.48 -4.60
CA GLU A 362 10.48 13.34 -5.96
C GLU A 362 11.36 12.08 -6.10
N VAL A 363 12.16 11.76 -5.08
CA VAL A 363 12.97 10.53 -5.02
C VAL A 363 12.09 9.28 -5.03
N ALA A 364 11.02 9.26 -4.23
CA ALA A 364 10.08 8.14 -4.17
C ALA A 364 9.29 7.99 -5.48
N VAL A 365 8.86 9.09 -6.11
CA VAL A 365 8.26 9.07 -7.45
C VAL A 365 9.25 8.52 -8.49
N GLY A 366 10.51 8.93 -8.42
CA GLY A 366 11.57 8.40 -9.28
C GLY A 366 11.80 6.90 -9.08
N LEU A 367 11.71 6.42 -7.83
CA LEU A 367 11.80 5.00 -7.50
C LEU A 367 10.63 4.22 -8.10
N VAL A 368 9.40 4.74 -7.98
CA VAL A 368 8.21 4.11 -8.56
C VAL A 368 8.32 4.00 -10.09
N ARG A 369 8.85 5.03 -10.77
CA ARG A 369 9.17 4.95 -12.20
C ARG A 369 10.23 3.90 -12.52
N CYS A 370 11.26 3.81 -11.68
CA CYS A 370 12.32 2.81 -11.80
C CYS A 370 11.76 1.39 -11.70
N LEU A 371 10.84 1.13 -10.77
CA LEU A 371 10.20 -0.18 -10.63
C LEU A 371 9.45 -0.58 -11.90
N VAL A 372 8.67 0.33 -12.46
CA VAL A 372 7.98 0.04 -13.73
C VAL A 372 8.97 -0.21 -14.86
N ALA A 373 10.02 0.61 -14.96
CA ALA A 373 11.03 0.45 -16.02
C ALA A 373 11.86 -0.84 -15.90
N CYS A 374 12.07 -1.35 -14.68
CA CYS A 374 12.90 -2.54 -14.46
C CYS A 374 12.08 -3.83 -14.39
N TRP A 375 10.83 -3.78 -13.92
CA TRP A 375 10.07 -4.97 -13.53
C TRP A 375 8.73 -5.13 -14.29
N VAL A 376 8.39 -4.23 -15.22
CA VAL A 376 7.20 -4.37 -16.07
C VAL A 376 7.59 -4.38 -17.53
N ASP A 377 7.31 -5.51 -18.18
CA ASP A 377 7.56 -5.72 -19.62
C ASP A 377 6.68 -4.81 -20.49
#